data_AF-A0A2K0TNG9-F1
#
_entry.id   AF-A0A2K0TNG9-F1
#
_cell.length_a   1.000
_cell.length_b   1.000
_cell.length_c   1.000
_cell.angle_alpha   90.00
_cell.angle_beta   90.00
_cell.angle_gamma   90.00
#
_symmetry.space_group_name_H-M   'P 1'
#
loop_
_entity.id
_entity.type
_entity.pdbx_description
1 polymer ?
#
loop_
_entity_poly.entity_id
_entity_poly.type
_entity_poly.pdbx_seq_one_letter_code
_entity_poly.pdbx_strand_id
1 'polypeptide(L)'
;MPAWSWDFDGKFSREQTTLSMEFDAKDLSEKSIEKLSIRPLAHLSESTKERLKNRGTWFWKCRTKHIVSYDDLPNGQQHSSDERYMVDTTMYRELHKADPSKTTLTKRPDANYLGPEAMKRDHPPDEDFFYLAPLTVKAYNLKRKKWVDLRLDGLREVSWNTQAFESLVLKGKTKRLIQALISNQIEAEKSTDLISGKGNGLILLLHGGPGTGKTLTAESVAEIARRPLYPVTCGDIGTTPEDVENYLESVLYLGKTWGCVVLLDEADVFLEQRSLEDLHRNALVSVFLRVLEYYDGILILTSNRVGTFDEAFKSRIQLAVHYSSLTTHQRTKIWGNFIQRLKELNEDGIDFVDLEDNIEQLASKEMNGREIRNAITTARQYARWERQQDEGFKLNYKVMKEVIETAGEFDEYINTLNGGLTQEQLAKEDGIR
;
A
#
# COMPACT_ATOMS: atom_id res chain seq x y z
N MET A 1 20.41 40.49 4.78
CA MET A 1 21.70 39.79 4.86
C MET A 1 21.77 38.79 3.71
N PRO A 2 22.83 38.77 2.90
CA PRO A 2 23.00 37.74 1.87
C PRO A 2 23.17 36.37 2.56
N ALA A 3 22.49 35.36 2.03
CA ALA A 3 22.50 33.99 2.52
C ALA A 3 22.31 33.01 1.36
N TRP A 4 22.38 31.72 1.64
CA TRP A 4 22.07 30.70 0.65
C TRP A 4 21.42 29.48 1.30
N SER A 5 20.67 28.71 0.51
CA SER A 5 20.05 27.44 0.90
C SER A 5 20.27 26.37 -0.18
N TRP A 6 20.03 25.11 0.16
CA TRP A 6 19.98 24.04 -0.83
C TRP A 6 18.59 24.00 -1.47
N ASP A 7 18.58 23.94 -2.80
CA ASP A 7 17.42 23.50 -3.57
C ASP A 7 17.69 22.12 -4.17
N PHE A 8 16.62 21.40 -4.52
CA PHE A 8 16.72 20.06 -5.05
C PHE A 8 15.69 19.78 -6.13
N ASP A 9 16.16 19.65 -7.36
CA ASP A 9 15.36 19.26 -8.52
C ASP A 9 15.69 17.82 -8.98
N GLY A 10 16.24 16.98 -8.11
CA GLY A 10 16.88 15.71 -8.48
C GLY A 10 18.41 15.82 -8.48
N LYS A 11 18.95 17.04 -8.48
CA LYS A 11 20.32 17.32 -8.02
C LYS A 11 20.28 18.50 -7.06
N PHE A 12 21.16 18.48 -6.07
CA PHE A 12 21.29 19.62 -5.17
C PHE A 12 21.95 20.79 -5.87
N SER A 13 21.44 21.99 -5.67
CA SER A 13 22.09 23.23 -6.10
C SER A 13 22.02 24.30 -5.02
N ARG A 14 23.00 25.20 -5.00
CA ARG A 14 22.99 26.34 -4.07
C ARG A 14 22.18 27.47 -4.65
N GLU A 15 21.19 27.93 -3.89
CA GLU A 15 20.35 29.07 -4.21
C GLU A 15 20.70 30.24 -3.30
N GLN A 16 21.06 31.38 -3.89
CA GLN A 16 21.30 32.61 -3.14
C GLN A 16 19.97 33.23 -2.73
N THR A 17 19.87 33.66 -1.48
CA THR A 17 18.68 34.32 -0.93
C THR A 17 19.09 35.52 -0.09
N THR A 18 18.15 36.44 0.15
CA THR A 18 18.36 37.57 1.05
C THR A 18 17.43 37.45 2.24
N LEU A 19 18.01 37.30 3.41
CA LEU A 19 17.28 37.29 4.67
C LEU A 19 17.00 38.72 5.12
N SER A 20 15.73 39.08 5.31
CA SER A 20 15.31 40.33 5.92
C SER A 20 14.77 40.09 7.33
N MET A 21 15.18 40.93 8.27
CA MET A 21 14.59 41.01 9.60
C MET A 21 14.05 42.42 9.78
N GLU A 22 12.79 42.51 10.15
CA GLU A 22 12.12 43.79 10.40
C GLU A 22 12.03 44.02 11.91
N PHE A 23 12.38 45.23 12.33
CA PHE A 23 12.28 45.67 13.71
C PHE A 23 11.43 46.93 13.76
N ASP A 24 10.56 47.03 14.76
CA ASP A 24 9.88 48.29 15.04
C ASP A 24 10.88 49.26 15.65
N ALA A 25 11.23 50.31 14.91
CA ALA A 25 12.21 51.32 15.32
C ALA A 25 11.79 52.10 16.58
N LYS A 26 10.51 52.05 16.98
CA LYS A 26 10.01 52.70 18.19
C LYS A 26 10.05 51.80 19.42
N ASP A 27 10.23 50.49 19.23
CA ASP A 27 10.22 49.50 20.29
C ASP A 27 11.66 49.15 20.71
N LEU A 28 12.12 49.78 21.79
CA LEU A 28 13.45 49.56 22.39
C LEU A 28 13.42 48.51 23.52
N SER A 29 12.32 47.78 23.67
CA SER A 29 12.22 46.75 24.72
C SER A 29 13.09 45.53 24.41
N GLU A 30 13.60 44.89 25.46
CA GLU A 30 14.30 43.61 25.32
C GLU A 30 13.34 42.53 24.83
N LYS A 31 13.68 41.87 23.71
CA LYS A 31 12.90 40.78 23.14
C LYS A 31 13.66 39.47 23.27
N SER A 32 12.96 38.41 23.67
CA SER A 32 13.51 37.07 23.63
C SER A 32 13.93 36.72 22.20
N ILE A 33 15.13 36.17 22.06
CA ILE A 33 15.68 35.70 20.77
C ILE A 33 14.79 34.61 20.14
N GLU A 34 14.02 33.89 20.96
CA GLU A 34 13.02 32.91 20.53
C GLU A 34 11.80 33.54 19.85
N LYS A 35 11.66 34.87 19.85
CA LYS A 35 10.55 35.55 19.15
C LYS A 35 10.96 36.09 17.78
N LEU A 36 12.23 35.94 17.39
CA LEU A 36 12.70 36.36 16.06
C LEU A 36 12.16 35.45 14.96
N SER A 37 11.87 36.06 13.80
CA SER A 37 11.53 35.36 12.55
C SER A 37 12.72 34.59 11.96
N ILE A 38 13.94 35.06 12.24
CA ILE A 38 15.20 34.41 11.87
C ILE A 38 16.01 34.22 13.14
N ARG A 39 16.37 32.98 13.44
CA ARG A 39 17.04 32.62 14.71
C ARG A 39 18.42 32.05 14.44
N PRO A 40 19.47 32.54 15.09
CA PRO A 40 20.80 31.94 14.97
C PRO A 40 20.80 30.52 15.54
N LEU A 41 21.42 29.59 14.82
CA LEU A 41 21.52 28.17 15.20
C LEU A 41 22.12 28.00 16.61
N ALA A 42 23.05 28.87 17.02
CA ALA A 42 23.70 28.85 18.33
C ALA A 42 22.74 28.96 19.52
N HIS A 43 21.57 29.59 19.34
CA HIS A 43 20.58 29.85 20.39
C HIS A 43 19.35 28.93 20.31
N LEU A 44 19.35 27.94 19.41
CA LEU A 44 18.27 26.95 19.34
C LEU A 44 18.41 25.89 20.42
N SER A 45 17.28 25.37 20.90
CA SER A 45 17.26 24.20 21.80
C SER A 45 17.87 22.97 21.12
N GLU A 46 18.45 22.08 21.91
CA GLU A 46 19.02 20.82 21.38
C GLU A 46 17.97 19.98 20.64
N SER A 47 16.74 19.94 21.16
CA SER A 47 15.61 19.28 20.48
C SER A 47 15.31 19.86 19.09
N THR A 48 15.45 21.17 18.92
CA THR A 48 15.24 21.82 17.61
C THR A 48 16.39 21.49 16.66
N LYS A 49 17.64 21.51 17.15
CA LYS A 49 18.82 21.15 16.35
C LYS A 49 18.74 19.71 15.88
N GLU A 50 18.37 18.78 16.76
CA GLU A 50 18.18 17.37 16.44
C GLU A 50 17.08 17.17 15.40
N ARG A 51 15.94 17.86 15.55
CA ARG A 51 14.87 17.83 14.54
C ARG A 51 15.34 18.32 13.17
N LEU A 52 16.11 19.41 13.10
CA LEU A 52 16.67 19.91 11.84
C LEU A 52 17.66 18.91 11.23
N LYS A 53 18.56 18.34 12.04
CA LYS A 53 19.47 17.27 11.60
C LYS A 53 18.72 16.06 11.02
N ASN A 54 17.63 15.66 11.67
CA ASN A 54 16.78 14.57 11.19
C ASN A 54 16.15 14.89 9.83
N ARG A 55 15.71 16.13 9.59
CA ARG A 55 15.20 16.55 8.27
C ARG A 55 16.25 16.42 7.18
N GLY A 56 17.44 16.97 7.40
CA GLY A 56 18.52 16.89 6.42
C GLY A 56 18.94 15.46 6.14
N THR A 57 18.96 14.60 7.17
CA THR A 57 19.23 13.17 7.02
C THR A 57 18.19 12.50 6.14
N TRP A 58 16.91 12.76 6.40
CA TRP A 58 15.81 12.26 5.56
C TRP A 58 15.91 12.77 4.12
N PHE A 59 16.18 14.06 3.92
CA PHE A 59 16.34 14.61 2.59
C PHE A 59 17.48 13.91 1.84
N TRP A 60 18.63 13.71 2.49
CA TRP A 60 19.77 13.01 1.88
C TRP A 60 19.42 11.57 1.51
N LYS A 61 18.69 10.83 2.35
CA LYS A 61 18.18 9.49 2.02
C LYS A 61 17.25 9.52 0.81
N CYS A 62 16.32 10.47 0.78
CA CYS A 62 15.32 10.68 -0.27
C CYS A 62 15.86 11.30 -1.56
N ARG A 63 17.17 11.61 -1.64
CA ARG A 63 17.81 12.10 -2.88
C ARG A 63 17.72 11.08 -4.01
N THR A 64 17.68 9.79 -3.64
CA THR A 64 17.43 8.66 -4.51
C THR A 64 16.05 8.08 -4.24
N LYS A 65 15.56 7.22 -5.13
CA LYS A 65 14.31 6.48 -4.95
C LYS A 65 14.25 5.86 -3.54
N HIS A 66 13.23 6.21 -2.76
CA HIS A 66 13.08 5.70 -1.40
C HIS A 66 11.60 5.55 -1.02
N ILE A 67 11.25 4.40 -0.44
CA ILE A 67 9.90 4.16 0.08
C ILE A 67 9.85 4.60 1.55
N VAL A 68 8.79 5.31 1.92
CA VAL A 68 8.60 5.86 3.27
C VAL A 68 7.17 5.65 3.74
N SER A 69 6.99 5.54 5.05
CA SER A 69 5.71 5.79 5.72
C SER A 69 5.67 7.24 6.22
N TYR A 70 4.47 7.72 6.55
CA TYR A 70 4.28 9.11 6.94
C TYR A 70 3.33 9.25 8.14
N ASP A 71 3.78 10.01 9.14
CA ASP A 71 3.01 10.40 10.32
C ASP A 71 2.80 11.92 10.33
N ASP A 72 1.57 12.37 10.11
CA ASP A 72 1.24 13.81 10.05
C ASP A 72 0.94 14.42 11.43
N LEU A 73 0.90 13.61 12.49
CA LEU A 73 0.50 14.06 13.83
C LEU A 73 1.72 14.46 14.70
N PRO A 74 1.73 15.67 15.29
CA PRO A 74 2.80 16.11 16.20
C PRO A 74 2.95 15.27 17.49
N ASN A 75 1.94 14.46 17.84
CA ASN A 75 1.78 13.88 19.19
C ASN A 75 1.72 12.34 19.24
N GLY A 76 2.23 11.62 18.23
CA GLY A 76 2.41 10.17 18.35
C GLY A 76 1.14 9.34 18.53
N GLN A 77 -0.06 9.90 18.30
CA GLN A 77 -1.24 9.08 18.04
C GLN A 77 -1.02 8.43 16.68
N GLN A 78 -0.80 7.11 16.68
CA GLN A 78 -0.73 6.33 15.46
C GLN A 78 -2.04 6.52 14.71
N HIS A 79 -2.02 7.22 13.57
CA HIS A 79 -2.96 6.83 12.54
C HIS A 79 -2.67 5.37 12.21
N SER A 80 -3.72 4.64 11.81
CA SER A 80 -3.57 3.46 10.95
C SER A 80 -2.95 3.91 9.61
N SER A 81 -1.72 4.42 9.62
CA SER A 81 -1.03 4.96 8.45
C SER A 81 -0.36 3.82 7.70
N ASP A 82 -1.20 2.94 7.15
CA ASP A 82 -0.82 1.92 6.16
C ASP A 82 -0.49 2.56 4.79
N GLU A 83 -0.52 3.90 4.69
CA GLU A 83 -0.21 4.61 3.47
C GLU A 83 1.32 4.69 3.29
N ARG A 84 1.77 4.15 2.16
CA ARG A 84 3.17 4.17 1.74
C ARG A 84 3.36 5.15 0.60
N TYR A 85 4.50 5.83 0.64
CA TYR A 85 4.85 6.83 -0.35
C TYR A 85 6.17 6.46 -1.01
N MET A 86 6.24 6.65 -2.33
CA MET A 86 7.48 6.54 -3.08
C MET A 86 8.04 7.93 -3.32
N VAL A 87 9.20 8.23 -2.75
CA VAL A 87 9.95 9.44 -3.03
C VAL A 87 10.85 9.17 -4.23
N ASP A 88 10.53 9.79 -5.36
CA ASP A 88 11.30 9.67 -6.59
C ASP A 88 11.20 10.95 -7.43
N THR A 89 12.12 11.87 -7.18
CA THR A 89 12.15 13.16 -7.86
C THR A 89 12.45 13.04 -9.35
N THR A 90 13.22 12.02 -9.76
CA THR A 90 13.53 11.78 -11.17
C THR A 90 12.27 11.37 -11.92
N MET A 91 11.52 10.40 -11.38
CA MET A 91 10.25 9.95 -11.95
C MET A 91 9.20 11.07 -11.95
N TYR A 92 9.09 11.83 -10.85
CA TYR A 92 8.18 12.98 -10.80
C TYR A 92 8.45 13.94 -11.96
N ARG A 93 9.72 14.29 -12.20
CA ARG A 93 10.09 15.18 -13.31
C ARG A 93 9.72 14.58 -14.64
N GLU A 94 10.07 13.32 -14.88
CA GLU A 94 9.80 12.64 -16.15
C GLU A 94 8.34 12.69 -16.54
N LEU A 95 7.44 12.37 -15.60
CA LEU A 95 6.00 12.37 -15.82
C LEU A 95 5.39 13.77 -15.99
N HIS A 96 6.04 14.82 -15.48
CA HIS A 96 5.54 16.20 -15.54
C HIS A 96 6.24 17.08 -16.58
N LYS A 97 7.21 16.55 -17.37
CA LYS A 97 7.95 17.30 -18.40
C LYS A 97 7.05 18.11 -19.35
N ALA A 98 5.87 17.59 -19.67
CA ALA A 98 4.94 18.20 -20.62
C ALA A 98 4.07 19.32 -20.03
N ASP A 99 4.05 19.51 -18.71
CA ASP A 99 3.26 20.54 -18.02
C ASP A 99 4.17 21.44 -17.15
N PRO A 100 4.75 22.51 -17.74
CA PRO A 100 5.63 23.43 -17.02
C PRO A 100 4.95 24.12 -15.84
N SER A 101 3.61 24.27 -15.87
CA SER A 101 2.85 24.91 -14.79
C SER A 101 2.78 24.07 -13.52
N LYS A 102 2.92 22.74 -13.65
CA LYS A 102 2.98 21.80 -12.53
C LYS A 102 4.41 21.42 -12.12
N THR A 103 5.40 21.76 -12.95
CA THR A 103 6.80 21.39 -12.71
C THR A 103 7.50 22.44 -11.87
N THR A 104 7.38 22.31 -10.55
CA THR A 104 8.13 23.12 -9.57
C THR A 104 9.64 22.79 -9.53
N LEU A 105 10.08 21.75 -10.26
CA LEU A 105 11.43 21.16 -10.20
C LEU A 105 12.09 21.14 -11.59
N THR A 106 12.31 22.33 -12.17
CA THR A 106 13.00 22.48 -13.46
C THR A 106 14.51 22.67 -13.27
N LYS A 107 15.32 22.09 -14.16
CA LYS A 107 16.78 22.29 -14.15
C LYS A 107 17.08 23.73 -14.50
N ARG A 108 17.71 24.42 -13.57
CA ARG A 108 18.27 25.77 -13.75
C ARG A 108 19.65 25.64 -14.41
N PRO A 109 19.88 26.14 -15.65
CA PRO A 109 21.14 25.95 -16.38
C PRO A 109 22.35 26.53 -15.66
N ASP A 110 22.15 27.66 -14.97
CA ASP A 110 23.22 28.43 -14.33
C ASP A 110 23.38 28.13 -12.83
N ALA A 111 22.66 27.12 -12.31
CA ALA A 111 22.73 26.80 -10.89
C ALA A 111 24.02 26.02 -10.55
N ASN A 112 24.59 26.31 -9.38
CA ASN A 112 25.78 25.63 -8.89
C ASN A 112 25.40 24.27 -8.29
N TYR A 113 25.38 23.23 -9.12
CA TYR A 113 25.00 21.87 -8.72
C TYR A 113 26.12 21.13 -8.00
N LEU A 114 25.70 20.29 -7.05
CA LEU A 114 26.55 19.28 -6.45
C LEU A 114 26.96 18.23 -7.51
N GLY A 115 28.26 17.93 -7.55
CA GLY A 115 28.83 17.01 -8.53
C GLY A 115 28.33 15.55 -8.39
N PRO A 116 28.42 14.74 -9.46
CA PRO A 116 27.91 13.36 -9.46
C PRO A 116 28.59 12.45 -8.42
N GLU A 117 29.90 12.62 -8.18
CA GLU A 117 30.63 11.82 -7.18
C GLU A 117 30.20 12.16 -5.75
N ALA A 118 29.82 13.41 -5.48
CA ALA A 118 29.28 13.78 -4.18
C ALA A 118 27.87 13.21 -3.96
N MET A 119 27.03 13.15 -5.00
CA MET A 119 25.69 12.54 -4.94
C MET A 119 25.72 11.02 -4.65
N LYS A 120 26.82 10.33 -4.98
CA LYS A 120 27.00 8.89 -4.72
C LYS A 120 27.40 8.56 -3.28
N ARG A 121 27.84 9.54 -2.48
CA ARG A 121 28.31 9.31 -1.11
C ARG A 121 27.16 8.94 -0.18
N ASP A 122 27.44 8.14 0.84
CA ASP A 122 26.46 7.76 1.87
C ASP A 122 26.08 8.93 2.78
N HIS A 123 26.95 9.94 2.89
CA HIS A 123 26.77 11.10 3.75
C HIS A 123 26.79 12.39 2.93
N PRO A 124 26.05 13.43 3.37
CA PRO A 124 26.05 14.73 2.71
C PRO A 124 27.44 15.37 2.72
N PRO A 125 27.68 16.37 1.85
CA PRO A 125 29.00 16.95 1.65
C PRO A 125 29.57 17.68 2.87
N ASP A 126 28.71 18.27 3.71
CA ASP A 126 29.07 19.05 4.89
C ASP A 126 27.96 18.97 5.97
N GLU A 127 28.28 19.39 7.20
CA GLU A 127 27.29 19.44 8.28
C GLU A 127 26.21 20.52 8.07
N ASP A 128 26.54 21.58 7.33
CA ASP A 128 25.60 22.68 7.07
C ASP A 128 24.41 22.22 6.23
N PHE A 129 24.62 21.23 5.35
CA PHE A 129 23.56 20.58 4.56
C PHE A 129 22.35 20.23 5.42
N PHE A 130 22.57 19.72 6.63
CA PHE A 130 21.51 19.24 7.49
C PHE A 130 20.52 20.33 7.90
N TYR A 131 20.95 21.59 7.92
CA TYR A 131 20.15 22.73 8.34
C TYR A 131 19.59 23.55 7.17
N LEU A 132 20.15 23.36 5.97
CA LEU A 132 19.87 24.18 4.79
C LEU A 132 19.04 23.45 3.71
N ALA A 133 18.69 22.18 3.93
CA ALA A 133 17.85 21.40 3.02
C ALA A 133 16.40 21.94 2.97
N PRO A 134 15.68 21.75 1.84
CA PRO A 134 14.27 22.11 1.75
C PRO A 134 13.42 21.41 2.82
N LEU A 135 12.22 21.94 3.10
CA LEU A 135 11.35 21.43 4.18
C LEU A 135 10.47 20.24 3.75
N THR A 136 10.24 20.11 2.45
CA THR A 136 9.33 19.12 1.87
C THR A 136 9.99 18.36 0.74
N VAL A 137 9.45 17.19 0.45
CA VAL A 137 9.83 16.36 -0.69
C VAL A 137 8.59 15.91 -1.46
N LYS A 138 8.69 15.84 -2.79
CA LYS A 138 7.65 15.25 -3.64
C LYS A 138 7.63 13.75 -3.47
N ALA A 139 6.47 13.19 -3.16
CA ALA A 139 6.28 11.76 -2.98
C ALA A 139 4.98 11.29 -3.64
N TYR A 140 4.99 10.07 -4.19
CA TYR A 140 3.82 9.45 -4.78
C TYR A 140 3.13 8.56 -3.76
N ASN A 141 1.88 8.86 -3.41
CA ASN A 141 1.05 8.00 -2.58
C ASN A 141 0.61 6.77 -3.40
N LEU A 142 1.10 5.58 -3.04
CA LEU A 142 0.88 4.35 -3.81
C LEU A 142 -0.59 3.90 -3.80
N LYS A 143 -1.33 4.21 -2.73
CA LYS A 143 -2.74 3.85 -2.58
C LYS A 143 -3.66 4.83 -3.30
N ARG A 144 -3.42 6.13 -3.15
CA ARG A 144 -4.23 7.21 -3.73
C ARG A 144 -3.81 7.58 -5.15
N LYS A 145 -2.66 7.08 -5.62
CA LYS A 145 -2.10 7.28 -6.95
C LYS A 145 -1.86 8.75 -7.30
N LYS A 146 -1.39 9.52 -6.32
CA LYS A 146 -1.20 10.97 -6.43
C LYS A 146 0.14 11.41 -5.88
N TRP A 147 0.75 12.37 -6.57
CA TRP A 147 1.91 13.11 -6.08
C TRP A 147 1.48 14.14 -5.04
N VAL A 148 2.19 14.20 -3.92
CA VAL A 148 1.95 15.13 -2.80
C VAL A 148 3.29 15.68 -2.28
N ASP A 149 3.23 16.83 -1.60
CA ASP A 149 4.35 17.35 -0.82
C ASP A 149 4.29 16.80 0.60
N LEU A 150 5.33 16.06 1.00
CA LEU A 150 5.47 15.56 2.37
C LEU A 150 6.48 16.40 3.14
N ARG A 151 6.15 16.74 4.39
CA ARG A 151 7.12 17.37 5.30
C ARG A 151 8.10 16.33 5.80
N LEU A 152 9.39 16.66 5.81
CA LEU A 152 10.42 15.70 6.22
C LEU A 152 10.29 15.25 7.68
N ASP A 153 9.70 16.08 8.54
CA ASP A 153 9.42 15.76 9.95
C ASP A 153 8.54 14.51 10.12
N GLY A 154 7.62 14.27 9.19
CA GLY A 154 6.66 13.17 9.25
C GLY A 154 7.17 11.89 8.62
N LEU A 155 8.33 11.89 7.95
CA LEU A 155 8.87 10.71 7.29
C LEU A 155 9.33 9.65 8.30
N ARG A 156 9.01 8.40 8.00
CA ARG A 156 9.37 7.23 8.79
C ARG A 156 9.85 6.10 7.87
N GLU A 157 10.71 5.25 8.43
CA GLU A 157 11.08 4.00 7.78
C GLU A 157 9.86 3.08 7.69
N VAL A 158 9.71 2.38 6.57
CA VAL A 158 8.62 1.42 6.40
C VAL A 158 8.83 0.23 7.33
N SER A 159 7.86 -0.01 8.22
CA SER A 159 7.78 -1.24 8.99
C SER A 159 7.09 -2.32 8.17
N TRP A 160 7.82 -3.38 7.83
CA TRP A 160 7.32 -4.49 7.02
C TRP A 160 6.75 -5.59 7.92
N ASN A 161 5.49 -5.95 7.73
CA ASN A 161 4.84 -7.02 8.49
C ASN A 161 5.06 -8.38 7.82
N THR A 162 6.28 -8.91 7.94
CA THR A 162 6.63 -10.22 7.32
C THR A 162 5.85 -11.40 7.92
N GLN A 163 5.28 -11.25 9.13
CA GLN A 163 4.43 -12.26 9.77
C GLN A 163 3.02 -12.32 9.18
N ALA A 164 2.58 -11.30 8.43
CA ALA A 164 1.26 -11.28 7.79
C ALA A 164 1.02 -12.52 6.93
N PHE A 165 2.02 -12.95 6.16
CA PHE A 165 1.93 -14.13 5.30
C PHE A 165 1.82 -15.44 6.08
N GLU A 166 2.43 -15.51 7.27
CA GLU A 166 2.33 -16.67 8.16
C GLU A 166 0.92 -16.82 8.73
N SER A 167 0.24 -15.70 8.99
CA SER A 167 -1.14 -15.69 9.49
C SER A 167 -2.19 -16.11 8.46
N LEU A 168 -1.85 -16.10 7.16
CA LEU A 168 -2.78 -16.54 6.09
C LEU A 168 -3.16 -18.01 6.27
N VAL A 169 -4.45 -18.34 6.14
CA VAL A 169 -4.90 -19.73 6.27
C VAL A 169 -4.90 -20.42 4.90
N LEU A 170 -3.69 -20.70 4.41
CA LEU A 170 -3.41 -21.42 3.16
C LEU A 170 -2.75 -22.78 3.41
N LYS A 171 -2.89 -23.70 2.44
CA LYS A 171 -2.17 -24.98 2.45
C LYS A 171 -0.65 -24.73 2.50
N GLY A 172 0.06 -25.46 3.37
CA GLY A 172 1.51 -25.24 3.58
C GLY A 172 2.34 -25.41 2.30
N LYS A 173 1.96 -26.33 1.40
CA LYS A 173 2.61 -26.48 0.08
C LYS A 173 2.46 -25.22 -0.78
N THR A 174 1.26 -24.62 -0.82
CA THR A 174 0.98 -23.39 -1.57
C THR A 174 1.80 -22.22 -1.03
N LYS A 175 1.87 -22.06 0.30
CA LYS A 175 2.70 -21.01 0.93
C LYS A 175 4.17 -21.12 0.51
N ARG A 176 4.75 -22.33 0.60
CA ARG A 176 6.14 -22.58 0.22
C ARG A 176 6.40 -22.29 -1.26
N LEU A 177 5.45 -22.64 -2.14
CA LEU A 177 5.58 -22.39 -3.57
C LEU A 177 5.59 -20.88 -3.87
N ILE A 178 4.65 -20.13 -3.28
CA ILE A 178 4.60 -18.66 -3.42
C ILE A 178 5.93 -18.05 -2.93
N GLN A 179 6.40 -18.44 -1.74
CA GLN A 179 7.66 -17.94 -1.17
C GLN A 179 8.88 -18.24 -2.06
N ALA A 180 8.95 -19.46 -2.62
CA ALA A 180 10.04 -19.85 -3.51
C ALA A 180 10.03 -19.02 -4.81
N LEU A 181 8.87 -18.83 -5.43
CA LEU A 181 8.74 -18.04 -6.66
C LEU A 181 9.15 -16.59 -6.44
N ILE A 182 8.69 -15.97 -5.34
CA ILE A 182 9.04 -14.58 -5.00
C ILE A 182 10.54 -14.45 -4.74
N SER A 183 11.12 -15.38 -3.97
CA SER A 183 12.55 -15.33 -3.62
C SER A 183 13.42 -15.43 -4.87
N ASN A 184 13.11 -16.38 -5.76
CA ASN A 184 13.81 -16.56 -7.02
C ASN A 184 13.66 -15.33 -7.93
N GLN A 185 12.48 -14.70 -7.96
CA GLN A 185 12.27 -13.49 -8.75
C GLN A 185 13.16 -12.33 -8.27
N ILE A 186 13.20 -12.12 -6.94
CA ILE A 186 14.01 -11.06 -6.34
C ILE A 186 15.51 -11.31 -6.59
N GLU A 187 15.95 -12.57 -6.58
CA GLU A 187 17.33 -12.93 -6.87
C GLU A 187 17.67 -12.78 -8.36
N ALA A 188 16.77 -13.22 -9.25
CA ALA A 188 16.92 -13.06 -10.69
C ALA A 188 17.09 -11.59 -11.08
N GLU A 189 16.24 -10.69 -10.54
CA GLU A 189 16.34 -9.25 -10.79
C GLU A 189 17.71 -8.66 -10.39
N LYS A 190 18.36 -9.19 -9.34
CA LYS A 190 19.72 -8.79 -8.95
C LYS A 190 20.79 -9.34 -9.89
N SER A 191 20.55 -10.49 -10.51
CA SER A 191 21.49 -11.18 -11.40
C SER A 191 21.35 -10.79 -12.88
N THR A 192 20.19 -10.29 -13.31
CA THR A 192 19.88 -9.96 -14.72
C THR A 192 20.55 -8.68 -15.23
N ASP A 193 21.43 -8.04 -14.44
CA ASP A 193 22.33 -6.98 -14.91
C ASP A 193 23.31 -7.44 -16.02
N LEU A 194 23.28 -8.73 -16.44
CA LEU A 194 24.18 -9.29 -17.44
C LEU A 194 23.52 -9.75 -18.76
N ILE A 195 22.22 -10.09 -18.82
CA ILE A 195 21.54 -10.50 -20.08
C ILE A 195 20.04 -10.13 -20.04
N SER A 196 19.62 -9.19 -20.89
CA SER A 196 18.24 -8.74 -21.08
C SER A 196 17.58 -9.46 -22.26
N GLY A 197 16.29 -9.85 -22.17
CA GLY A 197 15.50 -10.08 -23.39
C GLY A 197 14.30 -11.03 -23.40
N LYS A 198 13.92 -11.74 -22.32
CA LYS A 198 12.67 -12.53 -22.30
C LYS A 198 11.97 -12.41 -20.95
N GLY A 199 10.64 -12.24 -20.97
CA GLY A 199 9.79 -11.89 -19.83
C GLY A 199 9.96 -12.81 -18.62
N ASN A 200 10.81 -12.37 -17.69
CA ASN A 200 11.04 -13.03 -16.41
C ASN A 200 10.06 -12.52 -15.33
N GLY A 201 8.92 -11.94 -15.70
CA GLY A 201 7.92 -11.51 -14.73
C GLY A 201 7.28 -12.69 -14.01
N LEU A 202 7.05 -12.55 -12.71
CA LEU A 202 6.28 -13.50 -11.91
C LEU A 202 4.81 -13.08 -11.92
N ILE A 203 3.95 -13.82 -12.61
CA ILE A 203 2.50 -13.59 -12.66
C ILE A 203 1.79 -14.68 -11.83
N LEU A 204 1.12 -14.23 -10.78
CA LEU A 204 0.30 -15.06 -9.90
C LEU A 204 -1.18 -14.76 -10.13
N LEU A 205 -2.01 -15.79 -10.31
CA LEU A 205 -3.46 -15.66 -10.32
C LEU A 205 -4.03 -16.17 -8.99
N LEU A 206 -4.73 -15.32 -8.26
CA LEU A 206 -5.48 -15.68 -7.06
C LEU A 206 -6.97 -15.69 -7.43
N HIS A 207 -7.64 -16.84 -7.30
CA HIS A 207 -9.04 -16.92 -7.73
C HIS A 207 -9.92 -17.71 -6.78
N GLY A 208 -11.21 -17.38 -6.74
CA GLY A 208 -12.19 -18.01 -5.85
C GLY A 208 -13.26 -17.04 -5.39
N GLY A 209 -14.13 -17.46 -4.48
CA GLY A 209 -15.24 -16.63 -3.98
C GLY A 209 -14.81 -15.31 -3.31
N PRO A 210 -15.69 -14.31 -3.19
CA PRO A 210 -15.42 -13.08 -2.47
C PRO A 210 -15.08 -13.35 -1.01
N GLY A 211 -14.29 -12.48 -0.39
CA GLY A 211 -13.97 -12.58 1.05
C GLY A 211 -13.07 -13.75 1.47
N THR A 212 -12.50 -14.51 0.52
CA THR A 212 -11.64 -15.69 0.81
C THR A 212 -10.18 -15.36 1.09
N GLY A 213 -9.76 -14.09 0.99
CA GLY A 213 -8.40 -13.65 1.34
C GLY A 213 -7.43 -13.50 0.16
N LYS A 214 -7.93 -13.38 -1.07
CA LYS A 214 -7.12 -13.13 -2.28
C LYS A 214 -6.29 -11.84 -2.17
N THR A 215 -6.95 -10.70 -1.99
CA THR A 215 -6.31 -9.37 -1.83
C THR A 215 -5.34 -9.37 -0.64
N LEU A 216 -5.75 -9.96 0.50
CA LEU A 216 -4.90 -10.09 1.69
C LEU A 216 -3.62 -10.89 1.43
N THR A 217 -3.69 -11.87 0.53
CA THR A 217 -2.51 -12.64 0.13
C THR A 217 -1.57 -11.79 -0.72
N ALA A 218 -2.09 -10.97 -1.63
CA ALA A 218 -1.27 -10.03 -2.41
C ALA A 218 -0.56 -9.01 -1.51
N GLU A 219 -1.28 -8.43 -0.55
CA GLU A 219 -0.71 -7.54 0.48
C GLU A 219 0.40 -8.24 1.27
N SER A 220 0.13 -9.46 1.76
CA SER A 220 1.12 -10.24 2.51
C SER A 220 2.35 -10.63 1.68
N VAL A 221 2.18 -10.85 0.37
CA VAL A 221 3.29 -11.10 -0.56
C VAL A 221 4.18 -9.87 -0.69
N ALA A 222 3.60 -8.68 -0.79
CA ALA A 222 4.36 -7.42 -0.81
C ALA A 222 5.15 -7.23 0.49
N GLU A 223 4.57 -7.57 1.65
CA GLU A 223 5.25 -7.50 2.95
C GLU A 223 6.47 -8.42 3.04
N ILE A 224 6.34 -9.70 2.69
CA ILE A 224 7.47 -10.64 2.75
C ILE A 224 8.54 -10.34 1.71
N ALA A 225 8.14 -9.80 0.55
CA ALA A 225 9.06 -9.35 -0.49
C ALA A 225 9.79 -8.05 -0.12
N ARG A 226 9.32 -7.34 0.92
CA ARG A 226 9.73 -5.98 1.30
C ARG A 226 9.65 -5.02 0.11
N ARG A 227 8.55 -5.12 -0.64
CA ARG A 227 8.28 -4.34 -1.85
C ARG A 227 6.99 -3.54 -1.69
N PRO A 228 6.91 -2.30 -2.22
CA PRO A 228 5.67 -1.56 -2.25
C PRO A 228 4.56 -2.35 -2.96
N LEU A 229 3.33 -2.28 -2.45
CA LEU A 229 2.16 -2.76 -3.17
C LEU A 229 1.61 -1.62 -4.02
N TYR A 230 1.40 -1.87 -5.31
CA TYR A 230 0.71 -0.95 -6.22
C TYR A 230 -0.64 -1.58 -6.61
N PRO A 231 -1.75 -1.23 -5.93
CA PRO A 231 -3.07 -1.76 -6.24
C PRO A 231 -3.69 -1.06 -7.44
N VAL A 232 -4.31 -1.82 -8.33
CA VAL A 232 -5.05 -1.37 -9.50
C VAL A 232 -6.41 -2.04 -9.47
N THR A 233 -7.45 -1.24 -9.65
CA THR A 233 -8.84 -1.68 -9.71
C THR A 233 -9.43 -1.38 -11.08
N CYS A 234 -10.54 -2.03 -11.43
CA CYS A 234 -11.25 -1.76 -12.68
C CYS A 234 -11.67 -0.30 -12.86
N GLY A 235 -11.93 0.42 -11.76
CA GLY A 235 -12.25 1.84 -11.80
C GLY A 235 -11.10 2.74 -12.26
N ASP A 236 -9.86 2.25 -12.24
CA ASP A 236 -8.68 3.05 -12.60
C ASP A 236 -8.30 2.97 -14.09
N ILE A 237 -8.60 1.84 -14.74
CA ILE A 237 -8.02 1.45 -16.03
C ILE A 237 -8.74 2.13 -17.23
N GLY A 238 -9.92 2.72 -17.02
CA GLY A 238 -10.73 3.30 -18.09
C GLY A 238 -11.57 2.25 -18.83
N THR A 239 -12.32 2.68 -19.86
CA THR A 239 -13.27 1.82 -20.58
C THR A 239 -12.94 1.62 -22.05
N THR A 240 -11.99 2.38 -22.61
CA THR A 240 -11.55 2.24 -24.00
C THR A 240 -10.21 1.50 -24.09
N PRO A 241 -9.92 0.75 -25.19
CA PRO A 241 -8.65 0.03 -25.32
C PRO A 241 -7.42 0.91 -25.24
N GLU A 242 -7.50 2.14 -25.75
CA GLU A 242 -6.40 3.10 -25.69
C GLU A 242 -6.17 3.59 -24.24
N ASP A 243 -7.23 3.91 -23.49
CA ASP A 243 -7.10 4.28 -22.08
C ASP A 243 -6.49 3.13 -21.25
N VAL A 244 -6.97 1.90 -21.49
CA VAL A 244 -6.49 0.69 -20.82
C VAL A 244 -5.02 0.43 -21.10
N GLU A 245 -4.61 0.52 -22.37
CA GLU A 245 -3.21 0.34 -22.79
C GLU A 245 -2.31 1.38 -22.11
N ASN A 246 -2.63 2.67 -22.27
CA ASN A 246 -1.83 3.77 -21.72
C ASN A 246 -1.72 3.68 -20.19
N TYR A 247 -2.83 3.34 -19.51
CA TYR A 247 -2.84 3.22 -18.06
C TYR A 247 -2.00 2.03 -17.59
N LEU A 248 -2.18 0.84 -18.18
CA LEU A 248 -1.43 -0.35 -17.79
C LEU A 248 0.05 -0.23 -18.10
N GLU A 249 0.43 0.32 -19.25
CA GLU A 249 1.84 0.60 -19.58
C GLU A 249 2.46 1.53 -18.54
N SER A 250 1.75 2.61 -18.16
CA SER A 250 2.20 3.54 -17.12
C SER A 250 2.37 2.86 -15.77
N VAL A 251 1.38 2.08 -15.32
CA VAL A 251 1.43 1.41 -14.02
C VAL A 251 2.53 0.35 -13.97
N LEU A 252 2.67 -0.45 -15.02
CA LEU A 252 3.70 -1.49 -15.06
C LEU A 252 5.10 -0.89 -15.19
N TYR A 253 5.26 0.22 -15.91
CA TYR A 253 6.50 0.98 -15.92
C TYR A 253 6.86 1.49 -14.51
N LEU A 254 5.90 2.08 -13.79
CA LEU A 254 6.09 2.48 -12.40
C LEU A 254 6.38 1.27 -11.49
N GLY A 255 5.63 0.18 -11.66
CA GLY A 255 5.79 -1.05 -10.90
C GLY A 255 7.18 -1.65 -11.06
N LYS A 256 7.71 -1.69 -12.29
CA LYS A 256 9.08 -2.12 -12.56
C LYS A 256 10.10 -1.15 -11.96
N THR A 257 9.98 0.14 -12.26
CA THR A 257 10.94 1.17 -11.82
C THR A 257 11.04 1.23 -10.30
N TRP A 258 9.92 1.08 -9.62
CA TRP A 258 9.86 1.11 -8.17
C TRP A 258 10.10 -0.23 -7.50
N GLY A 259 10.06 -1.33 -8.25
CA GLY A 259 10.18 -2.69 -7.71
C GLY A 259 8.95 -3.06 -6.88
N CYS A 260 7.76 -2.66 -7.34
CA CYS A 260 6.49 -2.96 -6.68
C CYS A 260 6.10 -4.42 -6.89
N VAL A 261 5.25 -4.91 -5.98
CA VAL A 261 4.26 -5.93 -6.32
C VAL A 261 3.05 -5.19 -6.90
N VAL A 262 2.77 -5.39 -8.18
CA VAL A 262 1.57 -4.83 -8.81
C VAL A 262 0.41 -5.79 -8.58
N LEU A 263 -0.72 -5.26 -8.10
CA LEU A 263 -1.94 -6.01 -7.87
C LEU A 263 -3.01 -5.49 -8.83
N LEU A 264 -3.51 -6.35 -9.72
CA LEU A 264 -4.72 -6.10 -10.51
C LEU A 264 -5.87 -6.82 -9.81
N ASP A 265 -6.64 -6.07 -9.02
CA ASP A 265 -7.76 -6.60 -8.23
C ASP A 265 -9.03 -6.64 -9.07
N GLU A 266 -9.77 -7.75 -9.00
CA GLU A 266 -11.01 -8.00 -9.76
C GLU A 266 -10.80 -7.89 -11.27
N ALA A 267 -9.72 -8.49 -11.76
CA ALA A 267 -9.34 -8.44 -13.17
C ALA A 267 -10.29 -9.22 -14.10
N ASP A 268 -11.36 -9.84 -13.59
CA ASP A 268 -12.29 -10.66 -14.38
C ASP A 268 -12.85 -9.94 -15.60
N VAL A 269 -13.20 -8.65 -15.48
CA VAL A 269 -13.73 -7.84 -16.59
C VAL A 269 -12.77 -7.78 -17.80
N PHE A 270 -11.45 -7.83 -17.56
CA PHE A 270 -10.44 -7.76 -18.61
C PHE A 270 -9.93 -9.13 -19.07
N LEU A 271 -10.26 -10.19 -18.34
CA LEU A 271 -9.75 -11.55 -18.56
C LEU A 271 -10.82 -12.50 -19.12
N GLU A 272 -12.06 -12.03 -19.29
CA GLU A 272 -13.18 -12.77 -19.85
C GLU A 272 -12.92 -13.26 -21.30
N GLN A 273 -13.54 -14.38 -21.66
CA GLN A 273 -13.42 -15.01 -22.98
C GLN A 273 -13.83 -14.04 -24.09
N ARG A 274 -13.04 -14.07 -25.16
CA ARG A 274 -13.36 -13.40 -26.41
C ARG A 274 -14.68 -13.93 -26.97
N SER A 275 -15.53 -13.03 -27.48
CA SER A 275 -16.72 -13.42 -28.25
C SER A 275 -16.66 -12.86 -29.66
N LEU A 276 -17.33 -13.53 -30.60
CA LEU A 276 -17.40 -13.05 -31.99
C LEU A 276 -18.18 -11.73 -32.11
N GLU A 277 -19.04 -11.43 -31.15
CA GLU A 277 -19.96 -10.29 -31.16
C GLU A 277 -19.40 -9.04 -30.47
N ASP A 278 -18.32 -9.19 -29.67
CA ASP A 278 -17.76 -8.11 -28.85
C ASP A 278 -16.32 -7.79 -29.23
N LEU A 279 -16.17 -7.06 -30.35
CA LEU A 279 -14.87 -6.62 -30.86
C LEU A 279 -14.13 -5.70 -29.87
N HIS A 280 -14.87 -4.91 -29.09
CA HIS A 280 -14.31 -4.00 -28.10
C HIS A 280 -13.63 -4.76 -26.96
N ARG A 281 -14.33 -5.76 -26.39
CA ARG A 281 -13.76 -6.64 -25.36
C ARG A 281 -12.57 -7.43 -25.89
N ASN A 282 -12.65 -7.94 -27.13
CA ASN A 282 -11.53 -8.66 -27.73
C ASN A 282 -10.27 -7.79 -27.87
N ALA A 283 -10.44 -6.50 -28.16
CA ALA A 283 -9.34 -5.54 -28.18
C ALA A 283 -8.74 -5.36 -26.78
N LEU A 284 -9.56 -5.20 -25.74
CA LEU A 284 -9.12 -5.11 -24.34
C LEU A 284 -8.31 -6.33 -23.91
N VAL A 285 -8.85 -7.54 -24.15
CA VAL A 285 -8.16 -8.81 -23.84
C VAL A 285 -6.82 -8.89 -24.56
N SER A 286 -6.75 -8.45 -25.82
CA SER A 286 -5.52 -8.48 -26.61
C SER A 286 -4.46 -7.50 -26.09
N VAL A 287 -4.87 -6.30 -25.68
CA VAL A 287 -3.98 -5.33 -25.00
C VAL A 287 -3.43 -5.94 -23.72
N PHE A 288 -4.29 -6.50 -22.88
CA PHE A 288 -3.89 -7.11 -21.61
C PHE A 288 -2.85 -8.22 -21.80
N LEU A 289 -3.09 -9.16 -22.73
CA LEU A 289 -2.16 -10.26 -23.00
C LEU A 289 -0.78 -9.79 -23.47
N ARG A 290 -0.73 -8.77 -24.33
CA ARG A 290 0.53 -8.17 -24.78
C ARG A 290 1.27 -7.54 -23.61
N VAL A 291 0.57 -6.75 -22.81
CA VAL A 291 1.16 -6.04 -21.68
C VAL A 291 1.68 -7.01 -20.61
N LEU A 292 0.95 -8.09 -20.32
CA LEU A 292 1.39 -9.16 -19.41
C LEU A 292 2.64 -9.90 -19.90
N GLU A 293 2.78 -10.10 -21.21
CA GLU A 293 3.89 -10.87 -21.80
C GLU A 293 5.25 -10.18 -21.63
N TYR A 294 5.27 -8.84 -21.67
CA TYR A 294 6.49 -8.06 -21.53
C TYR A 294 6.74 -7.55 -20.11
N TYR A 295 5.82 -7.82 -19.17
CA TYR A 295 6.01 -7.36 -17.80
C TYR A 295 7.17 -8.07 -17.12
N ASP A 296 8.01 -7.28 -16.47
CA ASP A 296 9.23 -7.68 -15.80
C ASP A 296 9.19 -7.17 -14.36
N GLY A 297 8.60 -8.00 -13.49
CA GLY A 297 8.31 -7.69 -12.09
C GLY A 297 7.37 -8.73 -11.48
N ILE A 298 6.82 -8.44 -10.29
CA ILE A 298 5.85 -9.29 -9.61
C ILE A 298 4.44 -8.75 -9.84
N LEU A 299 3.62 -9.52 -10.53
CA LEU A 299 2.23 -9.20 -10.81
C LEU A 299 1.29 -10.21 -10.17
N ILE A 300 0.28 -9.72 -9.47
CA ILE A 300 -0.76 -10.54 -8.86
C ILE A 300 -2.10 -10.12 -9.45
N LEU A 301 -2.81 -11.09 -10.02
CA LEU A 301 -4.17 -10.94 -10.53
C LEU A 301 -5.13 -11.54 -9.50
N THR A 302 -6.23 -10.86 -9.19
CA THR A 302 -7.34 -11.50 -8.47
C THR A 302 -8.56 -11.64 -9.38
N SER A 303 -9.32 -12.72 -9.22
CA SER A 303 -10.58 -12.91 -9.94
C SER A 303 -11.59 -13.68 -9.11
N ASN A 304 -12.87 -13.32 -9.31
CA ASN A 304 -14.01 -14.04 -8.76
C ASN A 304 -14.68 -14.98 -9.78
N ARG A 305 -14.25 -14.93 -11.05
CA ARG A 305 -14.88 -15.56 -12.22
C ARG A 305 -13.84 -16.21 -13.12
N VAL A 306 -13.33 -17.39 -12.77
CA VAL A 306 -12.29 -18.06 -13.59
C VAL A 306 -12.87 -18.97 -14.65
N GLY A 307 -14.13 -19.40 -14.51
CA GLY A 307 -14.81 -20.21 -15.53
C GLY A 307 -14.93 -19.48 -16.88
N THR A 308 -14.93 -18.16 -16.86
CA THR A 308 -15.05 -17.30 -18.05
C THR A 308 -13.71 -16.85 -18.62
N PHE A 309 -12.56 -17.35 -18.15
CA PHE A 309 -11.25 -16.87 -18.60
C PHE A 309 -10.89 -17.27 -20.04
N ASP A 310 -10.28 -16.34 -20.76
CA ASP A 310 -9.65 -16.63 -22.06
C ASP A 310 -8.46 -17.59 -21.87
N GLU A 311 -8.38 -18.61 -22.73
CA GLU A 311 -7.39 -19.67 -22.63
C GLU A 311 -5.95 -19.16 -22.78
N ALA A 312 -5.73 -18.07 -23.52
CA ALA A 312 -4.41 -17.48 -23.75
C ALA A 312 -3.80 -16.86 -22.49
N PHE A 313 -4.57 -16.60 -21.43
CA PHE A 313 -4.02 -16.17 -20.14
C PHE A 313 -3.34 -17.32 -19.39
N LYS A 314 -3.80 -18.56 -19.55
CA LYS A 314 -3.25 -19.72 -18.83
C LYS A 314 -1.77 -19.94 -19.14
N SER A 315 -1.32 -19.62 -20.36
CA SER A 315 0.09 -19.76 -20.74
C SER A 315 1.01 -18.69 -20.16
N ARG A 316 0.47 -17.57 -19.65
CA ARG A 316 1.21 -16.45 -19.06
C ARG A 316 1.24 -16.49 -17.52
N ILE A 317 0.39 -17.31 -16.90
CA ILE A 317 0.30 -17.43 -15.44
C ILE A 317 1.26 -18.53 -14.97
N GLN A 318 2.26 -18.19 -14.16
CA GLN A 318 3.19 -19.17 -13.59
C GLN A 318 2.56 -19.97 -12.46
N LEU A 319 1.67 -19.37 -11.68
CA LEU A 319 0.95 -20.06 -10.60
C LEU A 319 -0.47 -19.51 -10.44
N ALA A 320 -1.45 -20.40 -10.56
CA ALA A 320 -2.83 -20.15 -10.18
C ALA A 320 -3.13 -20.78 -8.81
N VAL A 321 -3.65 -19.97 -7.88
CA VAL A 321 -4.02 -20.39 -6.53
C VAL A 321 -5.53 -20.28 -6.38
N HIS A 322 -6.18 -21.44 -6.23
CA HIS A 322 -7.61 -21.53 -5.97
C HIS A 322 -7.92 -21.37 -4.47
N TYR A 323 -8.83 -20.45 -4.17
CA TYR A 323 -9.42 -20.17 -2.87
C TYR A 323 -10.84 -20.74 -2.83
N SER A 324 -10.95 -21.96 -2.32
CA SER A 324 -12.24 -22.54 -1.98
C SER A 324 -12.86 -21.83 -0.77
N SER A 325 -14.16 -22.03 -0.57
CA SER A 325 -14.80 -21.66 0.69
C SER A 325 -14.09 -22.26 1.89
N LEU A 326 -14.08 -21.48 2.97
CA LEU A 326 -13.34 -21.79 4.18
C LEU A 326 -13.97 -22.99 4.87
N THR A 327 -13.18 -24.01 5.18
CA THR A 327 -13.64 -25.11 6.03
C THR A 327 -13.79 -24.64 7.48
N THR A 328 -14.57 -25.37 8.30
CA THR A 328 -14.70 -25.09 9.74
C THR A 328 -13.35 -24.98 10.43
N HIS A 329 -12.38 -25.85 10.08
CA HIS A 329 -11.01 -25.77 10.60
C HIS A 329 -10.29 -24.48 10.20
N GLN A 330 -10.47 -24.02 8.95
CA GLN A 330 -9.89 -22.75 8.51
C GLN A 330 -10.54 -21.56 9.22
N ARG A 331 -11.87 -21.56 9.40
CA ARG A 331 -12.60 -20.54 10.14
C ARG A 331 -12.17 -20.49 11.61
N THR A 332 -12.00 -21.65 12.25
CA THR A 332 -11.46 -21.79 13.63
C THR A 332 -10.11 -21.08 13.75
N LYS A 333 -9.19 -21.33 12.81
CA LYS A 333 -7.90 -20.62 12.78
C LYS A 333 -8.03 -19.13 12.55
N ILE A 334 -8.93 -18.69 11.68
CA ILE A 334 -9.15 -17.27 11.40
C ILE A 334 -9.68 -16.56 12.65
N TRP A 335 -10.69 -17.12 13.31
CA TRP A 335 -11.23 -16.62 14.58
C TRP A 335 -10.13 -16.53 15.64
N GLY A 336 -9.37 -17.61 15.86
CA GLY A 336 -8.25 -17.61 16.80
C GLY A 336 -7.19 -16.54 16.49
N ASN A 337 -6.81 -16.39 15.22
CA ASN A 337 -5.86 -15.35 14.79
C ASN A 337 -6.36 -13.93 15.09
N PHE A 338 -7.67 -13.66 14.91
CA PHE A 338 -8.22 -12.36 15.24
C PHE A 338 -8.29 -12.11 16.75
N ILE A 339 -8.74 -13.09 17.53
CA ILE A 339 -8.83 -12.98 18.99
C ILE A 339 -7.43 -12.75 19.59
N GLN A 340 -6.43 -13.49 19.11
CA GLN A 340 -5.04 -13.32 19.53
C GLN A 340 -4.52 -11.90 19.22
N ARG A 341 -4.83 -11.34 18.05
CA ARG A 341 -4.47 -9.95 17.72
C ARG A 341 -5.16 -8.93 18.64
N LEU A 342 -6.42 -9.15 18.98
CA LEU A 342 -7.12 -8.27 19.93
C LEU A 342 -6.49 -8.31 21.32
N LYS A 343 -6.00 -9.48 21.73
CA LYS A 343 -5.25 -9.68 22.97
C LYS A 343 -3.91 -8.93 22.97
N GLU A 344 -3.18 -8.99 21.86
CA GLU A 344 -1.92 -8.26 21.66
C GLU A 344 -2.09 -6.73 21.69
N LEU A 345 -3.26 -6.23 21.27
CA LEU A 345 -3.62 -4.82 21.35
C LEU A 345 -4.02 -4.37 22.78
N ASN A 346 -4.04 -5.28 23.76
CA ASN A 346 -4.46 -5.03 25.14
C ASN A 346 -5.79 -4.27 25.23
N GLU A 347 -6.78 -4.69 24.43
CA GLU A 347 -8.07 -4.02 24.41
C GLU A 347 -8.93 -4.40 25.63
N ASP A 348 -9.29 -3.41 26.43
CA ASP A 348 -10.15 -3.60 27.60
C ASP A 348 -11.60 -3.92 27.20
N GLY A 349 -12.30 -4.65 28.07
CA GLY A 349 -13.73 -4.92 27.90
C GLY A 349 -14.03 -6.09 26.96
N ILE A 350 -13.05 -6.98 26.78
CA ILE A 350 -13.22 -8.23 26.03
C ILE A 350 -13.03 -9.39 27.00
N ASP A 351 -13.94 -10.35 26.97
CA ASP A 351 -13.79 -11.62 27.67
C ASP A 351 -13.07 -12.63 26.77
N PHE A 352 -11.73 -12.57 26.77
CA PHE A 352 -10.91 -13.42 25.92
C PHE A 352 -11.06 -14.90 26.24
N VAL A 353 -11.28 -15.26 27.51
CA VAL A 353 -11.41 -16.66 27.93
C VAL A 353 -12.69 -17.24 27.34
N ASP A 354 -13.82 -16.55 27.50
CA ASP A 354 -15.09 -17.00 26.94
C ASP A 354 -15.07 -17.07 25.41
N LEU A 355 -14.42 -16.11 24.73
CA LEU A 355 -14.29 -16.15 23.27
C LEU A 355 -13.39 -17.30 22.79
N GLU A 356 -12.27 -17.55 23.46
CA GLU A 356 -11.33 -18.64 23.15
C GLU A 356 -11.99 -20.02 23.32
N ASP A 357 -12.78 -20.20 24.40
CA ASP A 357 -13.51 -21.44 24.68
C ASP A 357 -14.65 -21.71 23.67
N ASN A 358 -15.16 -20.66 22.99
CA ASN A 358 -16.29 -20.77 22.07
C ASN A 358 -15.91 -20.59 20.57
N ILE A 359 -14.62 -20.68 20.22
CA ILE A 359 -14.17 -20.53 18.83
C ILE A 359 -14.81 -21.55 17.89
N GLU A 360 -14.97 -22.80 18.32
CA GLU A 360 -15.53 -23.86 17.48
C GLU A 360 -17.01 -23.57 17.12
N GLN A 361 -17.77 -23.05 18.08
CA GLN A 361 -19.16 -22.63 17.91
C GLN A 361 -19.23 -21.44 16.94
N LEU A 362 -18.36 -20.44 17.09
CA LEU A 362 -18.29 -19.30 16.16
C LEU A 362 -17.89 -19.75 14.74
N ALA A 363 -16.99 -20.74 14.63
CA ALA A 363 -16.55 -21.30 13.36
C ALA A 363 -17.60 -22.21 12.69
N SER A 364 -18.64 -22.63 13.42
CA SER A 364 -19.70 -23.49 12.89
C SER A 364 -20.55 -22.78 11.83
N LYS A 365 -20.80 -21.47 11.98
CA LYS A 365 -21.49 -20.65 10.97
C LYS A 365 -20.62 -20.54 9.73
N GLU A 366 -21.23 -20.73 8.56
CA GLU A 366 -20.56 -20.58 7.27
C GLU A 366 -20.38 -19.09 6.97
N MET A 367 -19.14 -18.62 7.11
CA MET A 367 -18.76 -17.23 6.86
C MET A 367 -17.42 -17.18 6.14
N ASN A 368 -17.25 -16.21 5.24
CA ASN A 368 -15.96 -15.88 4.65
C ASN A 368 -15.12 -15.00 5.60
N GLY A 369 -13.85 -14.78 5.25
CA GLY A 369 -12.93 -14.03 6.12
C GLY A 369 -13.31 -12.55 6.28
N ARG A 370 -14.00 -11.96 5.30
CA ARG A 370 -14.49 -10.57 5.37
C ARG A 370 -15.67 -10.48 6.35
N GLU A 371 -16.60 -11.40 6.28
CA GLU A 371 -17.73 -11.50 7.22
C GLU A 371 -17.25 -11.71 8.65
N ILE A 372 -16.30 -12.61 8.89
CA ILE A 372 -15.70 -12.82 10.23
C ILE A 372 -15.10 -11.51 10.76
N ARG A 373 -14.30 -10.81 9.94
CA ARG A 373 -13.71 -9.51 10.32
C ARG A 373 -14.78 -8.47 10.63
N ASN A 374 -15.84 -8.41 9.81
CA ASN A 374 -16.93 -7.47 9.99
C ASN A 374 -17.69 -7.77 11.29
N ALA A 375 -18.04 -9.02 11.56
CA ALA A 375 -18.69 -9.44 12.80
C ALA A 375 -17.88 -9.03 14.04
N ILE A 376 -16.57 -9.30 14.04
CA ILE A 376 -15.67 -8.89 15.13
C ILE A 376 -15.65 -7.36 15.30
N THR A 377 -15.57 -6.63 14.19
CA THR A 377 -15.50 -5.16 14.23
C THR A 377 -16.81 -4.56 14.75
N THR A 378 -17.94 -5.05 14.26
CA THR A 378 -19.28 -4.65 14.71
C THR A 378 -19.47 -4.98 16.18
N ALA A 379 -19.11 -6.20 16.62
CA ALA A 379 -19.24 -6.61 18.01
C ALA A 379 -18.35 -5.79 18.96
N ARG A 380 -17.14 -5.43 18.52
CA ARG A 380 -16.27 -4.51 19.26
C ARG A 380 -16.87 -3.11 19.38
N GLN A 381 -17.39 -2.55 18.30
CA GLN A 381 -18.02 -1.24 18.32
C GLN A 381 -19.27 -1.23 19.21
N TYR A 382 -20.09 -2.27 19.09
CA TYR A 382 -21.28 -2.45 19.92
C TYR A 382 -20.91 -2.56 21.41
N ALA A 383 -19.96 -3.41 21.77
CA ALA A 383 -19.50 -3.56 23.16
C ALA A 383 -18.90 -2.27 23.72
N ARG A 384 -18.14 -1.50 22.92
CA ARG A 384 -17.61 -0.19 23.33
C ARG A 384 -18.71 0.83 23.58
N TRP A 385 -19.80 0.78 22.83
CA TRP A 385 -20.96 1.67 23.02
C TRP A 385 -21.77 1.28 24.26
N GLU A 386 -22.08 -0.01 24.43
CA GLU A 386 -22.78 -0.53 25.62
C GLU A 386 -22.00 -0.23 26.91
N ARG A 387 -20.67 -0.33 26.86
CA ARG A 387 -19.82 -0.06 28.01
C ARG A 387 -19.82 1.39 28.49
N GLN A 388 -20.29 2.33 27.67
CA GLN A 388 -20.53 3.71 28.11
C GLN A 388 -21.75 3.82 29.05
N GLN A 389 -22.64 2.83 29.03
CA GLN A 389 -23.86 2.76 29.84
C GLN A 389 -23.71 1.77 31.01
N ASP A 390 -23.05 0.64 30.77
CA ASP A 390 -22.71 -0.38 31.77
C ASP A 390 -21.22 -0.70 31.71
N GLU A 391 -20.42 -0.15 32.63
CA GLU A 391 -18.96 -0.36 32.67
C GLU A 391 -18.56 -1.85 32.75
N GLY A 392 -19.45 -2.71 33.26
CA GLY A 392 -19.26 -4.15 33.37
C GLY A 392 -19.51 -4.92 32.08
N PHE A 393 -20.07 -4.28 31.05
CA PHE A 393 -20.34 -4.91 29.77
C PHE A 393 -19.05 -5.33 29.07
N LYS A 394 -18.99 -6.59 28.65
CA LYS A 394 -17.84 -7.17 27.94
C LYS A 394 -18.28 -7.81 26.64
N LEU A 395 -17.43 -7.69 25.63
CA LEU A 395 -17.52 -8.50 24.43
C LEU A 395 -17.23 -9.97 24.78
N ASN A 396 -18.26 -10.81 24.72
CA ASN A 396 -18.20 -12.24 24.97
C ASN A 396 -18.89 -13.01 23.82
N TYR A 397 -18.93 -14.34 23.90
CA TYR A 397 -19.55 -15.20 22.90
C TYR A 397 -21.00 -14.84 22.63
N LYS A 398 -21.79 -14.53 23.66
CA LYS A 398 -23.21 -14.18 23.52
C LYS A 398 -23.39 -12.94 22.64
N VAL A 399 -22.61 -11.89 22.92
CA VAL A 399 -22.63 -10.64 22.15
C VAL A 399 -22.17 -10.89 20.70
N MET A 400 -21.11 -11.68 20.52
CA MET A 400 -20.63 -12.04 19.18
C MET A 400 -21.69 -12.80 18.38
N LYS A 401 -22.36 -13.77 19.02
CA LYS A 401 -23.43 -14.57 18.42
C LYS A 401 -24.59 -13.70 17.98
N GLU A 402 -25.05 -12.77 18.83
CA GLU A 402 -26.14 -11.85 18.50
C GLU A 402 -25.80 -10.99 17.28
N VAL A 403 -24.58 -10.44 17.22
CA VAL A 403 -24.10 -9.67 16.06
C VAL A 403 -24.05 -10.51 14.78
N ILE A 404 -23.62 -11.77 14.86
CA ILE A 404 -23.58 -12.68 13.71
C ILE A 404 -25.01 -13.00 13.23
N GLU A 405 -25.94 -13.25 14.15
CA GLU A 405 -27.33 -13.55 13.84
C GLU A 405 -27.99 -12.35 13.15
N THR A 406 -27.89 -11.15 13.72
CA THR A 406 -28.45 -9.92 13.13
C THR A 406 -27.81 -9.59 11.77
N ALA A 407 -26.49 -9.75 11.63
CA ALA A 407 -25.83 -9.50 10.34
C ALA A 407 -26.21 -10.54 9.27
N GLY A 408 -26.51 -11.77 9.68
CA GLY A 408 -26.87 -12.88 8.80
C GLY A 408 -28.29 -12.84 8.25
N GLU A 409 -29.20 -12.05 8.84
CA GLU A 409 -30.61 -11.93 8.39
C GLU A 409 -30.71 -11.53 6.92
N PHE A 410 -29.80 -10.68 6.43
CA PHE A 410 -29.76 -10.25 5.04
C PHE A 410 -29.39 -11.41 4.09
N ASP A 411 -28.38 -12.19 4.44
CA ASP A 411 -27.94 -13.33 3.60
C ASP A 411 -29.00 -14.43 3.57
N GLU A 412 -29.68 -14.67 4.70
CA GLU A 412 -30.81 -15.61 4.79
C GLU A 412 -31.98 -15.15 3.91
N TYR A 413 -32.28 -13.84 3.89
CA TYR A 413 -33.27 -13.27 2.99
C TYR A 413 -32.89 -13.44 1.52
N ILE A 414 -31.63 -13.16 1.14
CA ILE A 414 -31.14 -13.34 -0.23
C ILE A 414 -31.18 -14.81 -0.66
N ASN A 415 -30.76 -15.73 0.20
CA ASN A 415 -30.82 -17.17 -0.09
C ASN A 415 -32.26 -17.64 -0.28
N THR A 416 -33.20 -17.10 0.49
CA THR A 416 -34.64 -17.37 0.32
C THR A 416 -35.15 -16.89 -1.04
N LEU A 417 -34.75 -15.70 -1.48
CA LEU A 417 -35.08 -15.17 -2.82
C LEU A 417 -34.48 -16.01 -3.95
N ASN A 418 -33.31 -16.60 -3.71
CA ASN A 418 -32.58 -17.44 -4.67
C ASN A 418 -32.99 -18.93 -4.63
N GLY A 419 -34.16 -19.27 -4.06
CA GLY A 419 -34.66 -20.64 -4.03
C GLY A 419 -33.91 -21.58 -3.08
N GLY A 420 -33.22 -21.03 -2.07
CA GLY A 420 -32.46 -21.78 -1.07
C GLY A 420 -31.01 -22.09 -1.48
N LEU A 421 -30.56 -21.63 -2.65
CA LEU A 421 -29.18 -21.78 -3.11
C LEU A 421 -28.30 -20.62 -2.65
N THR A 422 -27.09 -20.95 -2.20
CA THR A 422 -26.06 -19.97 -1.89
C THR A 422 -25.49 -19.35 -3.18
N GLN A 423 -24.95 -18.13 -3.10
CA GLN A 423 -24.30 -17.49 -4.25
C GLN A 423 -23.15 -18.31 -4.85
N GLU A 424 -22.47 -19.14 -4.04
CA GLU A 424 -21.41 -20.00 -4.57
C GLU A 424 -21.96 -21.18 -5.38
N GLN A 425 -23.10 -21.74 -4.97
CA GLN A 425 -23.77 -22.81 -5.72
C GLN A 425 -24.28 -22.29 -7.06
N LEU A 426 -24.96 -21.14 -7.06
CA LEU A 426 -25.41 -20.48 -8.29
C LEU A 426 -24.25 -20.20 -9.25
N ALA A 427 -23.15 -19.63 -8.73
CA ALA A 427 -21.98 -19.33 -9.56
C ALA A 427 -21.30 -20.58 -10.17
N LYS A 428 -21.43 -21.75 -9.53
CA LYS A 428 -20.95 -23.02 -10.09
C LYS A 428 -21.91 -23.57 -11.15
N GLU A 429 -23.22 -23.46 -10.92
CA GLU A 429 -24.24 -23.87 -11.90
C GLU A 429 -24.15 -23.04 -13.19
N ASP A 430 -23.89 -21.74 -13.06
CA ASP A 430 -23.72 -20.82 -14.19
C ASP A 430 -22.36 -20.93 -14.90
N GLY A 431 -21.46 -21.81 -14.43
CA GLY A 431 -20.11 -21.97 -15.00
C GLY A 431 -19.19 -20.76 -14.80
N ILE A 432 -19.51 -19.87 -13.87
CA ILE A 432 -18.75 -18.65 -13.59
C ILE A 432 -17.50 -18.97 -12.74
N ARG A 433 -17.55 -19.99 -11.87
CA ARG A 433 -16.49 -20.32 -10.90
C ARG A 433 -15.86 -21.69 -11.05
#